data_AF-A0A818Z8I0-F1
#
_entry.id   AF-A0A818Z8I0-F1
#
_cell.length_a   1.000
_cell.length_b   1.000
_cell.length_c   1.000
_cell.angle_alpha   90.00
_cell.angle_beta   90.00
_cell.angle_gamma   90.00
#
_symmetry.space_group_name_H-M   'P 1'
#
loop_
_entity.id
_entity.type
_entity.pdbx_description
1 polymer ?
#
loop_
_entity_poly.entity_id
_entity_poly.type
_entity_poly.pdbx_seq_one_letter_code
_entity_poly.pdbx_strand_id
1 'polypeptide(L)' 'MDVEKLTDILEKKENLTIYSKELLIILNNFHNDRILIENSLNEYQIQREILYLRTVCEVYRETAKYLLQLYILL' A
#
# COMPACT_ATOMS: atom_id res chain seq x y z
N MET A 1 -15.53 3.73 -8.15
CA MET A 1 -16.79 3.21 -7.58
C MET A 1 -17.96 3.57 -8.50
N ASP A 2 -19.02 2.77 -8.57
CA ASP A 2 -20.23 3.13 -9.35
C ASP A 2 -20.87 4.39 -8.76
N VAL A 3 -21.29 5.32 -9.62
CA VAL A 3 -21.89 6.62 -9.25
C VAL A 3 -23.07 6.44 -8.28
N GLU A 4 -23.89 5.41 -8.51
CA GLU A 4 -25.05 5.06 -7.67
C GLU A 4 -24.67 4.61 -6.26
N LYS A 5 -23.51 3.96 -6.07
CA LYS A 5 -23.02 3.54 -4.74
C LYS A 5 -22.48 4.73 -3.95
N LEU A 6 -21.88 5.72 -4.63
CA LEU A 6 -21.37 6.94 -3.99
C LEU A 6 -22.52 7.80 -3.46
N THR A 7 -23.58 7.99 -4.26
CA THR A 7 -24.82 8.65 -3.81
C THR A 7 -25.44 7.93 -2.63
N ASP A 8 -25.49 6.59 -2.67
CA ASP A 8 -26.07 5.80 -1.58
C ASP A 8 -25.30 5.96 -0.26
N ILE A 9 -23.97 6.04 -0.30
CA ILE A 9 -23.15 6.28 0.89
C ILE A 9 -23.36 7.70 1.42
N LEU A 10 -23.32 8.71 0.54
CA LEU A 10 -23.45 10.11 0.93
C LEU A 10 -24.83 10.41 1.54
N GLU A 11 -25.89 9.86 0.96
CA GLU A 11 -27.25 10.04 1.45
C GLU A 11 -27.53 9.21 2.71
N LYS A 12 -27.12 7.93 2.76
CA LYS A 12 -27.50 7.04 3.87
C LYS A 12 -26.56 7.06 5.08
N LYS A 13 -25.27 7.34 4.89
CA LYS A 13 -24.30 7.37 5.99
C LYS A 13 -23.97 8.77 6.47
N GLU A 14 -23.93 9.75 5.56
CA GLU A 14 -23.43 11.09 5.89
C GLU A 14 -24.49 12.19 5.82
N ASN A 15 -25.75 11.84 5.49
CA ASN A 15 -26.88 12.79 5.41
C ASN A 15 -26.63 13.98 4.47
N LEU A 16 -25.78 13.78 3.45
CA LEU A 16 -25.38 14.77 2.48
C LEU A 16 -26.12 14.54 1.16
N THR A 17 -27.08 15.40 0.85
CA THR A 17 -27.71 15.42 -0.48
C THR A 17 -26.90 16.29 -1.44
N ILE A 18 -26.32 15.66 -2.46
CA ILE A 18 -25.57 16.36 -3.51
C ILE A 18 -26.46 16.55 -4.73
N TYR A 19 -26.86 17.80 -4.97
CA TYR A 19 -27.75 18.15 -6.08
C TYR A 19 -27.03 18.41 -7.41
N SER A 20 -25.69 18.47 -7.41
CA SER A 20 -24.89 18.70 -8.61
C SER A 20 -24.24 17.42 -9.11
N LYS A 21 -24.58 17.03 -10.35
CA LYS A 21 -23.95 15.90 -11.04
C LYS A 21 -22.45 16.11 -11.24
N GLU A 22 -22.02 17.34 -11.52
CA GLU A 22 -20.61 17.67 -11.70
C GLU A 22 -19.81 17.49 -10.42
N LEU A 23 -20.37 17.92 -9.28
CA LEU A 23 -19.73 17.73 -7.97
C LEU A 23 -19.58 16.24 -7.64
N LEU A 24 -20.58 15.43 -8.01
CA LEU A 24 -20.55 13.99 -7.75
C LEU A 24 -19.49 13.26 -8.58
N ILE A 25 -19.26 13.71 -9.83
CA ILE A 25 -18.16 13.21 -10.68
C ILE A 25 -16.81 13.57 -10.07
N ILE A 26 -16.63 14.82 -9.63
CA ILE A 26 -15.40 15.28 -8.98
C ILE A 26 -15.10 14.47 -7.72
N LEU A 27 -16.11 14.21 -6.87
CA LEU A 27 -15.95 13.39 -5.67
C LEU A 27 -15.62 11.94 -6.00
N ASN A 28 -16.23 11.36 -7.03
CA ASN A 28 -15.89 10.00 -7.45
C ASN A 28 -14.44 9.94 -7.95
N ASN A 29 -13.97 10.96 -8.67
CA ASN A 29 -12.58 11.05 -9.11
C ASN A 29 -11.62 11.14 -7.92
N PHE A 30 -11.87 12.04 -6.96
CA PHE A 30 -11.06 12.13 -5.74
C PHE A 30 -11.05 10.83 -4.93
N HIS A 31 -12.19 10.13 -4.87
CA HIS A 31 -12.27 8.83 -4.21
C HIS A 31 -11.41 7.77 -4.92
N ASN A 32 -11.47 7.71 -6.25
CA ASN A 32 -10.64 6.79 -7.03
C ASN A 32 -9.14 7.14 -6.90
N ASP A 33 -8.79 8.43 -6.94
CA ASP A 33 -7.41 8.91 -6.76
C ASP A 33 -6.88 8.55 -5.37
N ARG A 34 -7.71 8.72 -4.32
CA ARG A 34 -7.37 8.30 -2.96
C ARG A 34 -7.09 6.79 -2.90
N ILE A 35 -7.93 5.96 -3.50
CA ILE A 35 -7.71 4.50 -3.53
C ILE A 35 -6.39 4.16 -4.23
N LEU A 36 -6.09 4.82 -5.35
CA LEU A 36 -4.84 4.63 -6.08
C LEU A 36 -3.63 4.99 -5.20
N ILE A 37 -3.68 6.12 -4.51
CA ILE A 37 -2.63 6.56 -3.59
C ILE A 37 -2.45 5.57 -2.43
N GLU A 38 -3.54 5.13 -1.80
CA GLU A 38 -3.50 4.14 -0.71
C GLU A 38 -2.85 2.83 -1.18
N ASN A 39 -3.20 2.34 -2.36
CA ASN A 39 -2.60 1.14 -2.95
C ASN A 39 -1.10 1.33 -3.22
N SER A 40 -0.71 2.44 -3.83
CA SER A 40 0.71 2.74 -4.10
C SER A 40 1.55 2.85 -2.82
N LEU A 41 0.99 3.46 -1.76
CA LEU A 41 1.66 3.52 -0.45
C LEU A 41 1.86 2.13 0.16
N ASN A 42 0.85 1.27 0.05
CA ASN A 42 0.92 -0.10 0.55
C ASN A 42 1.96 -0.93 -0.23
N GLU A 43 1.98 -0.83 -1.56
CA GLU A 43 3.00 -1.48 -2.39
C GLU A 43 4.42 -1.02 -2.02
N TYR A 44 4.61 0.28 -1.82
CA TYR A 44 5.90 0.83 -1.39
C TYR A 44 6.33 0.28 -0.02
N GLN A 45 5.40 0.16 0.94
CA GLN A 45 5.69 -0.43 2.24
C GLN A 45 6.16 -1.88 2.11
N ILE A 46 5.45 -2.70 1.34
CA ILE A 46 5.80 -4.10 1.09
C ILE A 46 7.20 -4.21 0.45
N GLN A 47 7.48 -3.38 -0.56
CA GLN A 47 8.80 -3.36 -1.20
C GLN A 47 9.92 -3.03 -0.22
N ARG A 48 9.69 -2.09 0.70
CA ARG A 48 10.66 -1.72 1.75
C ARG A 48 10.90 -2.88 2.71
N GLU A 49 9.86 -3.60 3.12
CA GLU A 49 9.98 -4.77 3.99
C GLU A 49 10.76 -5.91 3.31
N ILE A 50 10.49 -6.17 2.02
CA ILE A 50 11.25 -7.13 1.22
C ILE A 50 12.73 -6.74 1.14
N LEU A 51 13.01 -5.45 0.89
CA LEU A 51 14.39 -4.96 0.83
C LEU A 51 15.12 -5.16 2.16
N TYR A 52 14.48 -4.80 3.27
CA TYR A 52 15.03 -5.00 4.61
C TYR A 52 15.37 -6.48 4.87
N LEU A 53 14.44 -7.40 4.59
CA LEU A 53 14.68 -8.83 4.76
C LEU A 53 15.84 -9.33 3.90
N ARG A 54 15.97 -8.86 2.66
CA ARG A 54 17.09 -9.22 1.77
C ARG A 54 18.42 -8.76 2.36
N THR A 55 18.51 -7.50 2.79
CA THR A 55 19.74 -6.96 3.38
C THR A 55 20.15 -7.73 4.63
N VAL A 56 19.18 -8.07 5.50
CA VAL A 56 19.45 -8.86 6.70
C VAL A 56 19.95 -10.27 6.35
N CYS A 57 19.29 -10.94 5.39
CA CYS A 57 19.72 -12.25 4.90
C CYS A 57 21.14 -12.24 4.31
N GLU A 58 21.52 -11.18 3.59
CA GLU A 58 22.87 -11.03 3.05
C GLU A 58 23.92 -10.94 4.15
N VAL A 59 23.66 -10.15 5.20
CA VAL A 59 24.55 -10.02 6.37
C VAL A 59 24.74 -11.37 7.06
N TYR A 60 23.64 -12.11 7.30
CA TYR A 60 23.73 -13.45 7.89
C TYR A 60 24.47 -14.43 7.00
N ARG A 61 24.29 -14.36 5.68
CA ARG A 61 24.98 -15.21 4.72
C ARG A 61 26.49 -14.99 4.74
N GLU A 62 26.95 -13.73 4.75
CA GLU A 62 28.39 -13.43 4.84
C GLU A 62 28.96 -13.89 6.18
N THR A 63 28.23 -13.65 7.28
CA THR A 63 28.63 -14.13 8.61
C THR A 63 28.78 -15.65 8.65
N ALA A 64 27.81 -16.38 8.08
CA ALA A 64 27.85 -17.84 7.99
C ALA A 64 29.04 -18.36 7.17
N LYS A 65 29.42 -17.67 6.08
CA LYS A 65 30.62 -18.02 5.30
C LYS A 65 31.89 -17.92 6.15
N TYR A 66 32.06 -16.84 6.90
CA TYR A 66 33.23 -16.68 7.77
C TYR A 66 33.27 -17.75 8.87
N LEU A 67 32.14 -18.05 9.49
CA LEU A 67 32.05 -19.12 10.50
C LEU A 67 32.39 -20.49 9.93
N LEU A 68 31.92 -20.80 8.71
CA LEU A 68 32.25 -22.05 8.03
C LEU A 68 33.75 -22.13 7.72
N GLN A 69 34.36 -21.05 7.25
CA GLN A 69 35.81 -21.00 7.01
C GLN A 69 36.61 -21.25 8.29
N LEU A 70 36.21 -20.62 9.40
CA LEU A 70 36.84 -20.86 10.70
C LEU A 70 36.71 -22.32 11.15
N TYR A 71 35.52 -22.92 10.98
CA TYR A 71 35.30 -24.32 11.34
C TYR A 71 36.18 -25.28 10.52
N ILE A 72 36.36 -25.04 9.22
CA ILE A 72 37.22 -25.86 8.36
C ILE A 72 38.71 -25.76 8.74
N LEU A 73 39.13 -24.61 9.29
CA LEU A 73 40.52 -24.34 9.67
C LEU A 73 40.88 -24.82 11.08
N LEU A 74 39.90 -25.21 11.90
CA LEU A 74 40.05 -25.78 13.25
C LEU A 74 40.17 -27.30 13.20
#